data_AF-A0A2M7CM04-F1
#
_entry.id   AF-A0A2M7CM04-F1
#
_cell.length_a   1.000
_cell.length_b   1.000
_cell.length_c   1.000
_cell.angle_alpha   90.00
_cell.angle_beta   90.00
_cell.angle_gamma   90.00
#
_symmetry.space_group_name_H-M   'P 1'
#
loop_
_entity.id
_entity.type
_entity.pdbx_description
1 polymer ?
#
loop_
_entity_poly.entity_id
_entity_poly.type
_entity_poly.pdbx_seq_one_letter_code
_entity_poly.pdbx_strand_id
1 'polypeptide(L)'
;MRSHPLFSPWFSLAPALTIVTVLLGASLVYGVAQSLGLMSVIGQDTLSLDAYRNLFTGQGMAGREFWGSLAFSLWVSIASTLTSSALALLVAVWLSERRGSGGAENLALNWNLAFPHLVWSVALLLFLSQSGLLARWAAAAGIIQTPADFPVLVRDRYGIGITLHYVSKEIPFLALIILAVLRTQPAGYDLVAENLGASRWQRLRYVTLPQVAPALLSGALLV
;
A
#
# COMPACT_ATOMS: atom_id res chain seq x y z
N MET A 1 43.68 10.99 -11.75
CA MET A 1 44.05 9.56 -11.68
C MET A 1 42.84 8.79 -11.17
N ARG A 2 42.19 7.98 -12.04
CA ARG A 2 41.05 7.13 -11.66
C ARG A 2 41.61 5.88 -10.99
N SER A 3 41.54 5.81 -9.67
CA SER A 3 41.84 4.59 -8.92
C SER A 3 40.75 3.57 -9.25
N HIS A 4 41.09 2.57 -10.06
CA HIS A 4 40.26 1.38 -10.22
C HIS A 4 40.15 0.69 -8.85
N PRO A 5 38.95 0.44 -8.31
CA PRO A 5 38.82 -0.32 -7.08
C PRO A 5 39.37 -1.73 -7.32
N LEU A 6 40.34 -2.16 -6.51
CA LEU A 6 41.02 -3.46 -6.58
C LEU A 6 40.08 -4.64 -6.29
N PHE A 7 38.85 -4.38 -5.85
CA PHE A 7 37.78 -5.35 -5.71
C PHE A 7 36.66 -5.03 -6.70
N SER A 8 36.37 -5.99 -7.56
CA SER A 8 35.19 -5.96 -8.42
C SER A 8 33.94 -5.67 -7.58
N PRO A 9 33.03 -4.76 -7.99
CA PRO A 9 31.80 -4.44 -7.26
C PRO A 9 31.02 -5.70 -6.83
N TRP A 10 31.09 -6.75 -7.64
CA TRP A 10 30.50 -8.06 -7.40
C TRP A 10 31.01 -8.76 -6.13
N PHE A 11 32.29 -8.62 -5.79
CA PHE A 11 32.86 -9.24 -4.58
C PHE A 11 32.37 -8.55 -3.30
N SER A 12 32.14 -7.24 -3.36
CA SER A 12 31.58 -6.49 -2.22
C SER A 12 30.09 -6.79 -2.01
N LEU A 13 29.36 -7.12 -3.08
CA LEU A 13 27.95 -7.52 -3.02
C LEU A 13 27.76 -9.01 -2.68
N ALA A 14 28.80 -9.83 -2.80
CA ALA A 14 28.72 -11.28 -2.67
C ALA A 14 28.08 -11.73 -1.34
N PRO A 15 28.45 -11.22 -0.14
CA PRO A 15 27.84 -11.67 1.11
C PRO A 15 26.33 -11.39 1.18
N ALA A 16 25.91 -10.20 0.74
CA ALA A 16 24.52 -9.80 0.73
C ALA A 16 23.71 -10.64 -0.28
N LEU A 17 24.24 -10.83 -1.48
CA LEU A 17 23.62 -11.67 -2.51
C LEU A 17 23.52 -13.12 -2.05
N THR A 18 24.56 -13.68 -1.43
CA THR A 18 24.52 -15.05 -0.89
C THR A 18 23.41 -15.20 0.13
N ILE A 19 23.28 -14.27 1.09
CA ILE A 19 22.21 -14.34 2.10
C ILE A 19 20.83 -14.25 1.43
N VAL A 20 20.62 -13.29 0.53
CA VAL A 20 19.32 -13.12 -0.15
C VAL A 20 18.99 -14.35 -1.01
N THR A 21 19.94 -14.82 -1.82
CA THR A 21 19.73 -15.97 -2.70
C THR A 21 19.49 -17.25 -1.91
N VAL A 22 20.23 -17.49 -0.82
CA VAL A 22 20.02 -18.69 -0.01
C VAL A 22 18.67 -18.64 0.70
N LEU A 23 18.37 -17.56 1.43
CA LEU A 23 17.12 -17.49 2.20
C LEU A 23 15.90 -17.43 1.30
N LEU A 24 15.88 -16.51 0.34
CA LEU A 24 14.74 -16.33 -0.56
C LEU A 24 14.63 -17.50 -1.55
N GLY A 25 15.75 -17.93 -2.11
CA GLY A 25 15.79 -19.03 -3.09
C GLY A 25 15.37 -20.36 -2.46
N ALA A 26 15.86 -20.69 -1.26
CA ALA A 26 15.44 -21.91 -0.57
C ALA A 26 13.94 -21.86 -0.23
N SER A 27 13.43 -20.73 0.26
CA SER A 27 12.01 -20.56 0.58
C SER A 27 11.13 -20.71 -0.67
N LEU A 28 11.57 -20.13 -1.79
CA LEU A 28 10.85 -20.20 -3.06
C LEU A 28 10.84 -21.62 -3.63
N VAL A 29 12.00 -22.29 -3.63
CA VAL A 29 12.10 -23.69 -4.08
C VAL A 29 11.23 -24.60 -3.22
N TYR A 30 11.24 -24.39 -1.90
CA TYR A 30 10.39 -25.14 -0.98
C TYR A 30 8.90 -24.90 -1.24
N GLY A 31 8.48 -23.65 -1.45
CA GLY A 31 7.09 -23.31 -1.79
C GLY A 31 6.63 -23.92 -3.11
N VAL A 32 7.49 -23.93 -4.14
CA VAL A 32 7.21 -24.58 -5.43
C VAL A 32 7.16 -26.11 -5.29
N ALA A 33 8.06 -26.70 -4.49
CA ALA A 33 8.00 -28.13 -4.22
C ALA A 33 6.68 -28.51 -3.52
N GLN A 34 6.27 -27.73 -2.52
CA GLN A 34 4.99 -27.92 -1.83
C GLN A 34 3.78 -27.74 -2.75
N SER A 35 3.82 -26.77 -3.68
CA SER A 35 2.72 -26.58 -4.64
C SER A 35 2.60 -27.75 -5.64
N LEU A 36 3.67 -28.50 -5.85
CA LEU A 36 3.72 -29.73 -6.64
C LEU A 36 3.45 -31.00 -5.80
N GLY A 37 2.98 -30.88 -4.56
CA GLY A 37 2.62 -32.02 -3.71
C GLY A 37 3.78 -32.67 -2.94
N LEU A 38 4.99 -32.11 -3.01
CA LEU A 38 6.12 -32.53 -2.16
C LEU A 38 5.98 -31.88 -0.78
N MET A 39 5.16 -32.49 0.05
CA MET A 39 4.95 -32.12 1.45
C MET A 39 5.58 -33.18 2.35
N SER A 40 6.92 -33.26 2.35
CA SER A 40 7.67 -34.24 3.15
C SER A 40 7.41 -34.15 4.65
N VAL A 41 6.88 -33.03 5.15
CA VAL A 41 6.44 -32.86 6.55
C VAL A 41 5.25 -33.78 6.90
N ILE A 42 4.38 -34.10 5.93
CA ILE A 42 3.19 -34.94 6.12
C ILE A 42 3.37 -36.31 5.42
N GLY A 43 4.61 -36.62 5.00
CA GLY A 43 4.93 -37.88 4.32
C GLY A 43 4.34 -38.01 2.91
N GLN A 44 3.94 -36.90 2.28
CA GLN A 44 3.52 -36.87 0.88
C GLN A 44 4.71 -36.48 0.00
N ASP A 45 5.33 -37.47 -0.64
CA ASP A 45 6.50 -37.29 -1.52
C ASP A 45 6.17 -37.54 -3.00
N THR A 46 4.89 -37.54 -3.35
CA THR A 46 4.46 -37.73 -4.74
C THR A 46 4.30 -36.39 -5.43
N LEU A 47 5.06 -36.19 -6.51
CA LEU A 47 4.83 -35.08 -7.43
C LEU A 47 3.43 -35.20 -8.05
N SER A 48 2.58 -34.21 -7.76
CA SER A 48 1.22 -34.14 -8.26
C SER A 48 0.81 -32.71 -8.60
N LEU A 49 0.01 -32.59 -9.67
CA LEU A 49 -0.65 -31.34 -10.08
C LEU A 49 -2.08 -31.24 -9.56
N ASP A 50 -2.47 -32.09 -8.61
CA ASP A 50 -3.84 -32.15 -8.12
C ASP A 50 -4.27 -30.85 -7.41
N ALA A 51 -3.34 -30.13 -6.77
CA ALA A 51 -3.60 -28.82 -6.20
C ALA A 51 -4.08 -27.81 -7.27
N TYR A 52 -3.40 -27.78 -8.42
CA TYR A 52 -3.77 -26.92 -9.55
C TYR A 52 -5.08 -27.39 -10.20
N ARG A 53 -5.26 -28.71 -10.38
CA ARG A 53 -6.51 -29.26 -10.92
C ARG A 53 -7.70 -28.89 -10.05
N ASN A 54 -7.57 -29.03 -8.74
CA ASN A 54 -8.59 -28.67 -7.76
C ASN A 54 -8.96 -27.17 -7.84
N LEU A 55 -7.98 -26.32 -8.11
CA LEU A 55 -8.15 -24.88 -8.30
C LEU A 55 -9.06 -24.53 -9.49
N PHE A 56 -9.01 -25.33 -10.57
CA PHE A 56 -9.85 -25.14 -11.75
C PHE A 56 -11.16 -25.92 -11.70
N THR A 57 -11.18 -27.10 -11.10
CA THR A 57 -12.38 -27.95 -11.02
C THR A 57 -13.31 -27.58 -9.87
N GLY A 58 -12.82 -26.88 -8.85
CA GLY A 58 -13.60 -26.46 -7.69
C GLY A 58 -14.12 -27.63 -6.83
N GLN A 59 -13.56 -28.83 -7.01
CA GLN A 59 -14.05 -30.04 -6.35
C GLN A 59 -13.82 -29.98 -4.83
N GLY A 60 -12.67 -29.46 -4.39
CA GLY A 60 -12.32 -29.23 -2.99
C GLY A 60 -12.65 -27.82 -2.48
N MET A 61 -12.70 -27.67 -1.15
CA MET A 61 -13.01 -26.41 -0.47
C MET A 61 -12.05 -25.27 -0.87
N ALA A 62 -10.75 -25.57 -0.97
CA ALA A 62 -9.73 -24.61 -1.38
C ALA A 62 -9.97 -24.06 -2.81
N GLY A 63 -10.36 -24.91 -3.77
CA GLY A 63 -10.61 -24.47 -5.14
C GLY A 63 -11.81 -23.53 -5.28
N ARG A 64 -12.86 -23.74 -4.47
CA ARG A 64 -14.08 -22.90 -4.47
C ARG A 64 -13.82 -21.50 -3.89
N GLU A 65 -13.03 -21.42 -2.83
CA GLU A 65 -12.78 -20.15 -2.12
C GLU A 65 -11.60 -19.37 -2.71
N PHE A 66 -10.68 -20.03 -3.43
CA PHE A 66 -9.48 -19.41 -3.96
C PHE A 66 -9.79 -18.20 -4.85
N TRP A 67 -10.63 -18.37 -5.86
CA TRP A 67 -10.92 -17.29 -6.82
C TRP A 67 -11.66 -16.12 -6.16
N GLY A 68 -12.55 -16.41 -5.22
CA GLY A 68 -13.22 -15.39 -4.42
C GLY A 68 -12.24 -14.60 -3.57
N SER A 69 -11.32 -15.29 -2.89
CA SER A 69 -10.29 -14.69 -2.04
C SER A 69 -9.25 -13.90 -2.83
N LEU A 70 -8.87 -14.40 -4.02
CA LEU A 70 -7.97 -13.72 -4.94
C LEU A 70 -8.61 -12.44 -5.48
N ALA A 71 -9.86 -12.53 -5.96
CA ALA A 71 -10.60 -11.37 -6.44
C ALA A 71 -10.80 -10.32 -5.33
N PHE A 72 -11.13 -10.77 -4.12
CA PHE A 72 -11.25 -9.89 -2.96
C PHE A 72 -9.92 -9.21 -2.60
N SER A 73 -8.81 -9.96 -2.55
CA SER A 73 -7.48 -9.42 -2.27
C SER A 73 -7.05 -8.40 -3.33
N LEU A 74 -7.26 -8.72 -4.61
CA LEU A 74 -6.98 -7.81 -5.72
C LEU A 74 -7.85 -6.55 -5.65
N TRP A 75 -9.14 -6.71 -5.36
CA TRP A 75 -10.06 -5.59 -5.19
C TRP A 75 -9.60 -4.65 -4.07
N VAL A 76 -9.30 -5.21 -2.89
CA VAL A 76 -8.86 -4.41 -1.73
C VAL A 76 -7.55 -3.70 -2.05
N SER A 77 -6.56 -4.40 -2.60
CA SER A 77 -5.26 -3.83 -2.97
C SER A 77 -5.42 -2.72 -4.01
N ILE A 78 -6.10 -2.96 -5.14
CA ILE A 78 -6.29 -1.95 -6.18
C ILE A 78 -7.08 -0.75 -5.63
N ALA A 79 -8.16 -0.99 -4.88
CA ALA A 79 -8.96 0.08 -4.29
C ALA A 79 -8.14 0.91 -3.30
N SER A 80 -7.37 0.28 -2.41
CA SER A 80 -6.53 1.00 -1.44
C SER A 80 -5.43 1.79 -2.13
N THR A 81 -4.73 1.20 -3.09
CA THR A 81 -3.59 1.83 -3.78
C THR A 81 -4.05 3.00 -4.64
N LEU A 82 -5.16 2.88 -5.37
CA LEU A 82 -5.70 3.98 -6.18
C LEU A 82 -6.21 5.13 -5.30
N THR A 83 -6.97 4.82 -4.26
CA THR A 83 -7.53 5.86 -3.37
C THR A 83 -6.45 6.53 -2.54
N SER A 84 -5.48 5.78 -2.01
CA SER A 84 -4.34 6.33 -1.27
C SER A 84 -3.46 7.20 -2.17
N SER A 85 -3.16 6.76 -3.39
CA SER A 85 -2.36 7.53 -4.35
C SER A 85 -3.03 8.85 -4.73
N ALA A 86 -4.33 8.83 -5.00
CA ALA A 86 -5.09 10.03 -5.34
C ALA A 86 -5.12 11.01 -4.15
N LEU A 87 -5.42 10.53 -2.95
CA LEU A 87 -5.46 11.37 -1.74
C LEU A 87 -4.06 11.89 -1.36
N ALA A 88 -3.03 11.06 -1.46
CA ALA A 88 -1.65 11.44 -1.22
C ALA A 88 -1.18 12.53 -2.18
N LEU A 89 -1.54 12.45 -3.46
CA LEU A 89 -1.25 13.49 -4.45
C LEU A 89 -1.91 14.82 -4.05
N LEU A 90 -3.19 14.79 -3.67
CA LEU A 90 -3.89 16.00 -3.23
C LEU A 90 -3.25 16.62 -1.98
N VAL A 91 -2.93 15.78 -0.98
CA VAL A 91 -2.26 16.23 0.26
C VAL A 91 -0.87 16.78 -0.04
N ALA A 92 -0.08 16.10 -0.87
CA ALA A 92 1.27 16.52 -1.22
C ALA A 92 1.29 17.84 -1.99
N VAL A 93 0.39 18.03 -2.96
CA VAL A 93 0.28 19.29 -3.71
C VAL A 93 -0.12 20.43 -2.78
N TRP A 94 -1.12 20.22 -1.93
CA TRP A 94 -1.55 21.22 -0.95
C TRP A 94 -0.45 21.59 0.05
N LEU A 95 0.35 20.62 0.49
CA LEU A 95 1.52 20.86 1.35
C LEU A 95 2.69 21.51 0.59
N SER A 96 2.84 21.26 -0.71
CA SER A 96 3.91 21.84 -1.52
C SER A 96 3.73 23.35 -1.73
N GLU A 97 2.49 23.83 -1.78
CA GLU A 97 2.17 25.26 -1.88
C GLU A 97 2.44 26.02 -0.56
N ARG A 98 2.44 25.32 0.57
CA ARG A 98 2.71 25.89 1.90
C ARG A 98 4.21 25.96 2.14
N ARG A 99 4.77 27.18 2.03
CA ARG A 99 6.21 27.46 2.19
C ARG A 99 6.72 27.42 3.65
N GLY A 100 6.10 26.66 4.57
CA GLY A 100 6.25 26.88 6.01
C GLY A 100 6.36 25.63 6.92
N SER A 101 7.52 25.51 7.57
CA SER A 101 7.85 24.72 8.78
C SER A 101 7.84 23.18 8.68
N GLY A 102 8.93 22.64 8.13
CA GLY A 102 9.19 21.21 7.97
C GLY A 102 9.32 20.37 9.26
N GLY A 103 8.92 20.88 10.43
CA GLY A 103 8.87 20.09 11.67
C GLY A 103 7.52 19.39 11.85
N ALA A 104 6.44 20.16 11.89
CA ALA A 104 5.09 19.64 12.12
C ALA A 104 4.55 18.83 10.92
N GLU A 105 4.86 19.25 9.70
CA GLU A 105 4.49 18.52 8.48
C GLU A 105 5.19 17.15 8.41
N ASN A 106 6.50 17.12 8.69
CA ASN A 106 7.24 15.86 8.72
C ASN A 106 6.74 14.95 9.85
N LEU A 107 6.44 15.48 11.03
CA LEU A 107 5.88 14.67 12.13
C LEU A 107 4.51 14.09 11.75
N ALA A 108 3.63 14.90 11.17
CA ALA A 108 2.31 14.45 10.72
C ALA A 108 2.40 13.37 9.64
N LEU A 109 3.34 13.50 8.71
CA LEU A 109 3.54 12.52 7.63
C LEU A 109 4.30 11.27 8.08
N ASN A 110 5.07 11.33 9.16
CA ASN A 110 5.76 10.16 9.73
C ASN A 110 4.93 9.42 10.78
N TRP A 111 3.69 9.85 11.05
CA TRP A 111 2.84 9.20 12.05
C TRP A 111 2.59 7.71 11.73
N ASN A 112 2.64 7.34 10.45
CA ASN A 112 2.58 5.95 9.98
C ASN A 112 3.63 5.04 10.65
N LEU A 113 4.82 5.59 10.97
CA LEU A 113 5.92 4.85 11.61
C LEU A 113 5.69 4.63 13.11
N ALA A 114 4.89 5.48 13.75
CA ALA A 114 4.65 5.41 15.20
C ALA A 114 3.72 4.26 15.58
N PHE A 115 2.79 3.88 14.70
CA PHE A 115 1.77 2.88 14.97
C PHE A 115 2.04 1.58 14.22
N PRO A 116 2.33 0.46 14.93
CA PRO A 116 2.38 -0.86 14.33
C PRO A 116 1.07 -1.18 13.61
N HIS A 117 1.13 -1.90 12.49
CA HIS A 117 -0.05 -2.24 11.68
C HIS A 117 -1.16 -2.86 12.52
N LEU A 118 -0.85 -3.85 13.35
CA LEU A 118 -1.83 -4.53 14.20
C LEU A 118 -2.55 -3.57 15.16
N VAL A 119 -1.81 -2.66 15.80
CA VAL A 119 -2.38 -1.68 16.74
C VAL A 119 -3.34 -0.75 16.00
N TRP A 120 -2.95 -0.28 14.82
CA TRP A 120 -3.80 0.56 13.98
C TRP A 120 -5.05 -0.18 13.47
N SER A 121 -4.91 -1.43 13.05
CA SER A 121 -6.03 -2.28 12.62
C SER A 121 -7.04 -2.47 13.74
N VAL A 122 -6.58 -2.78 14.95
CA VAL A 122 -7.45 -2.97 16.12
C VAL A 122 -8.13 -1.65 16.50
N ALA A 123 -7.39 -0.53 16.49
CA ALA A 123 -7.96 0.79 16.76
C ALA A 123 -9.07 1.15 15.77
N LEU A 124 -8.84 0.97 14.46
CA LEU A 124 -9.85 1.19 13.43
C LEU A 124 -11.04 0.23 13.57
N LEU A 125 -10.79 -1.04 13.87
CA LEU A 125 -11.85 -2.03 14.12
C LEU A 125 -12.77 -1.58 15.26
N LEU A 126 -12.20 -1.14 16.39
CA LEU A 126 -12.96 -0.66 17.54
C LEU A 126 -13.65 0.67 17.25
N PHE A 127 -13.03 1.54 16.44
CA PHE A 127 -13.58 2.83 16.07
C PHE A 127 -14.79 2.73 15.13
N LEU A 128 -14.69 1.85 14.12
CA LEU A 128 -15.69 1.65 13.06
C LEU A 128 -16.75 0.57 13.37
N SER A 129 -16.58 -0.16 14.47
CA SER A 129 -17.59 -1.12 14.94
C SER A 129 -18.92 -0.41 15.22
N GLN A 130 -20.04 -1.15 15.14
CA GLN A 130 -21.38 -0.63 15.44
C GLN A 130 -21.54 -0.19 16.91
N SER A 131 -20.71 -0.72 17.82
CA SER A 131 -20.63 -0.25 19.21
C SER A 131 -19.46 0.72 19.45
N GLY A 132 -18.79 1.14 18.37
CA GLY A 132 -17.56 1.92 18.39
C GLY A 132 -17.79 3.41 18.67
N LEU A 133 -16.69 4.14 18.77
CA LEU A 133 -16.72 5.59 19.04
C LEU A 133 -17.46 6.36 17.93
N LEU A 134 -17.24 5.99 16.66
CA LEU A 134 -17.84 6.68 15.53
C LEU A 134 -19.36 6.45 15.47
N ALA A 135 -19.83 5.24 15.78
CA ALA A 135 -21.26 4.95 15.93
C ALA A 135 -21.91 5.76 17.05
N ARG A 136 -21.23 5.90 18.20
CA ARG A 136 -21.71 6.71 19.33
C ARG A 136 -21.78 8.20 18.98
N TRP A 137 -20.80 8.72 18.25
CA TRP A 137 -20.84 10.10 17.75
C TRP A 137 -21.95 10.33 16.74
N ALA A 138 -22.18 9.40 15.81
CA ALA A 138 -23.29 9.49 14.86
C ALA A 138 -24.65 9.51 15.57
N ALA A 139 -24.81 8.70 16.63
CA ALA A 139 -26.02 8.70 17.46
C ALA A 139 -26.18 10.01 18.24
N ALA A 140 -25.10 10.52 18.84
CA ALA A 140 -25.11 11.79 19.57
C ALA A 140 -25.40 13.00 18.66
N ALA A 141 -24.99 12.94 17.39
CA ALA A 141 -25.29 13.95 16.38
C ALA A 141 -26.71 13.84 15.80
N GLY A 142 -27.49 12.83 16.19
CA GLY A 142 -28.85 12.60 15.68
C GLY A 142 -28.91 12.06 14.25
N ILE A 143 -27.78 11.58 13.69
CA ILE A 143 -27.73 10.98 12.35
C ILE A 143 -28.37 9.59 12.36
N ILE A 144 -28.17 8.84 13.46
CA ILE A 144 -28.75 7.52 13.70
C ILE A 144 -29.46 7.51 15.07
N GLN A 145 -30.46 6.65 15.23
CA GLN A 145 -31.24 6.58 16.47
C GLN A 145 -30.49 5.83 17.57
N THR A 146 -29.89 4.70 17.23
CA THR A 146 -29.06 3.91 18.14
C THR A 146 -27.70 3.63 17.52
N PRO A 147 -26.62 3.47 18.32
CA PRO A 147 -25.31 3.08 17.78
C PRO A 147 -25.35 1.79 16.95
N ALA A 148 -26.25 0.85 17.30
CA ALA A 148 -26.41 -0.40 16.59
C ALA A 148 -26.89 -0.23 15.12
N ASP A 149 -27.54 0.90 14.81
CA ASP A 149 -27.99 1.23 13.45
C ASP A 149 -26.84 1.71 12.55
N PHE A 150 -25.63 1.84 13.09
CA PHE A 150 -24.46 2.23 12.32
C PHE A 150 -24.14 1.18 11.23
N PRO A 151 -23.79 1.58 10.00
CA PRO A 151 -23.50 0.65 8.92
C PRO A 151 -22.35 -0.32 9.27
N VAL A 152 -22.47 -1.57 8.80
CA VAL A 152 -21.43 -2.57 8.98
C VAL A 152 -20.25 -2.25 8.07
N LEU A 153 -19.22 -1.62 8.64
CA LEU A 153 -17.95 -1.29 7.96
C LEU A 153 -16.81 -2.25 8.31
N VAL A 154 -17.05 -3.16 9.24
CA VAL A 154 -16.09 -4.14 9.75
C VAL A 154 -16.62 -5.54 9.48
N ARG A 155 -15.79 -6.43 8.96
CA ARG A 155 -16.20 -7.77 8.47
C ARG A 155 -17.31 -7.66 7.40
N ASP A 156 -17.29 -6.58 6.63
CA ASP A 156 -18.21 -6.34 5.55
C ASP A 156 -17.78 -7.10 4.29
N ARG A 157 -18.70 -7.24 3.32
CA ARG A 157 -18.45 -7.97 2.08
C ARG A 157 -17.46 -7.26 1.15
N TYR A 158 -17.35 -5.94 1.24
CA TYR A 158 -16.55 -5.10 0.33
C TYR A 158 -15.16 -4.77 0.88
N GLY A 159 -14.89 -5.12 2.13
CA GLY A 159 -13.61 -4.87 2.80
C GLY A 159 -13.37 -3.40 3.13
N ILE A 160 -14.43 -2.59 3.32
CA ILE A 160 -14.32 -1.13 3.52
C ILE A 160 -13.38 -0.79 4.68
N GLY A 161 -13.51 -1.47 5.82
CA GLY A 161 -12.63 -1.25 6.97
C GLY A 161 -11.17 -1.61 6.69
N ILE A 162 -10.92 -2.63 5.87
CA ILE A 162 -9.57 -3.05 5.44
C ILE A 162 -9.00 -2.00 4.50
N THR A 163 -9.77 -1.56 3.51
CA THR A 163 -9.37 -0.50 2.59
C THR A 163 -9.04 0.79 3.34
N LEU A 164 -9.88 1.20 4.32
CA LEU A 164 -9.61 2.40 5.11
C LEU A 164 -8.35 2.27 5.98
N HIS A 165 -8.07 1.08 6.51
CA HIS A 165 -6.82 0.79 7.21
C HIS A 165 -5.60 1.05 6.31
N TYR A 166 -5.59 0.46 5.12
CA TYR A 166 -4.49 0.70 4.17
C TYR A 166 -4.44 2.17 3.76
N VAL A 167 -5.54 2.76 3.28
CA VAL A 167 -5.56 4.15 2.82
C VAL A 167 -5.00 5.12 3.86
N SER A 168 -5.40 4.99 5.13
CA SER A 168 -4.92 5.87 6.20
C SER A 168 -3.43 5.71 6.51
N LYS A 169 -2.88 4.50 6.38
CA LYS A 169 -1.45 4.22 6.59
C LYS A 169 -0.60 4.63 5.40
N GLU A 170 -1.14 4.54 4.20
CA GLU A 170 -0.37 4.68 2.97
C GLU A 170 -0.33 6.11 2.41
N ILE A 171 -1.37 6.92 2.69
CA ILE A 171 -1.38 8.35 2.33
C ILE A 171 -0.10 9.07 2.81
N PRO A 172 0.34 8.96 4.08
CA PRO A 172 1.53 9.64 4.54
C PRO A 172 2.81 9.20 3.81
N PHE A 173 2.98 7.90 3.56
CA PHE A 173 4.15 7.37 2.85
C PHE A 173 4.21 7.86 1.40
N LEU A 174 3.11 7.73 0.66
CA LEU A 174 3.02 8.21 -0.73
C LEU A 174 3.16 9.73 -0.80
N ALA A 175 2.57 10.47 0.13
CA ALA A 175 2.68 11.92 0.16
C ALA A 175 4.14 12.37 0.38
N LEU A 176 4.91 11.68 1.22
CA LEU A 176 6.35 11.95 1.40
C LEU A 176 7.15 11.72 0.12
N ILE A 177 6.88 10.62 -0.61
CA ILE A 177 7.53 10.34 -1.89
C ILE A 177 7.25 11.46 -2.89
N ILE A 178 5.99 11.86 -3.02
CA ILE A 178 5.57 12.94 -3.94
C ILE A 178 6.21 14.27 -3.53
N LEU A 179 6.17 14.62 -2.25
CA LEU A 179 6.78 15.84 -1.72
C LEU A 179 8.28 15.89 -1.93
N ALA A 180 8.99 14.76 -1.81
CA ALA A 180 10.42 14.69 -2.07
C ALA A 180 10.73 15.06 -3.53
N VAL A 181 9.91 14.60 -4.49
CA VAL A 181 10.06 14.99 -5.91
C VAL A 181 9.72 16.47 -6.11
N LEU A 182 8.60 16.94 -5.57
CA LEU A 182 8.17 18.33 -5.77
C LEU A 182 9.13 19.35 -5.16
N ARG A 183 9.73 19.04 -4.00
CA ARG A 183 10.64 19.96 -3.28
C ARG A 183 12.09 19.93 -3.79
N THR A 184 12.49 18.88 -4.51
CA THR A 184 13.86 18.79 -5.08
C THR A 184 14.00 19.46 -6.44
N GLN A 185 12.88 19.85 -7.07
CA GLN A 185 12.88 20.51 -8.37
C GLN A 185 13.34 21.98 -8.24
N PRO A 186 14.39 22.40 -8.97
CA PRO A 186 14.96 23.76 -8.88
C PRO A 186 14.12 24.85 -9.56
N ALA A 187 13.07 24.49 -10.32
CA ALA A 187 12.24 25.44 -11.05
C ALA A 187 10.79 25.42 -10.57
N GLY A 188 10.22 26.60 -10.34
CA GLY A 188 8.79 26.80 -10.11
C GLY A 188 7.99 26.58 -11.39
N TYR A 189 8.03 25.37 -11.97
CA TYR A 189 7.25 25.01 -13.16
C TYR A 189 5.77 25.35 -13.00
N ASP A 190 5.28 25.23 -11.78
CA ASP A 190 3.93 25.61 -11.40
C ASP A 190 3.68 27.12 -11.54
N LEU A 191 4.64 27.97 -11.12
CA LEU A 191 4.59 29.43 -11.32
C LEU A 191 4.71 29.82 -12.80
N VAL A 192 5.54 29.11 -13.56
CA VAL A 192 5.66 29.34 -15.01
C VAL A 192 4.34 29.02 -15.71
N ALA A 193 3.73 27.89 -15.38
CA ALA A 193 2.44 27.51 -15.95
C ALA A 193 1.32 28.49 -15.54
N GLU A 194 1.34 28.99 -14.30
CA GLU A 194 0.42 30.04 -13.84
C GLU A 194 0.58 31.34 -14.64
N ASN A 195 1.82 31.78 -14.89
CA ASN A 195 2.10 32.95 -15.72
C ASN A 195 1.65 32.78 -17.18
N LEU A 196 1.60 31.54 -17.69
CA LEU A 196 1.04 31.21 -19.01
C LEU A 196 -0.50 31.10 -19.01
N GLY A 197 -1.16 31.40 -17.89
CA GLY A 197 -2.62 31.37 -17.77
C GLY A 197 -3.21 29.99 -17.47
N ALA A 198 -2.40 29.00 -17.07
CA ALA A 198 -2.90 27.67 -16.75
C ALA A 198 -3.69 27.67 -15.43
N SER A 199 -4.92 27.14 -15.47
CA SER A 199 -5.74 26.89 -14.29
C SER A 199 -5.11 25.84 -13.35
N ARG A 200 -5.52 25.81 -12.08
CA ARG A 200 -5.03 24.83 -11.09
C ARG A 200 -5.15 23.37 -11.56
N TRP A 201 -6.26 23.03 -12.23
CA TRP A 201 -6.46 21.68 -12.78
C TRP A 201 -5.50 21.37 -13.95
N GLN A 202 -5.25 22.34 -14.83
CA GLN A 202 -4.28 22.17 -15.91
C GLN A 202 -2.87 22.00 -15.36
N ARG A 203 -2.48 22.76 -14.34
CA ARG A 203 -1.18 22.61 -13.68
C ARG A 203 -1.04 21.25 -13.04
N LEU A 204 -2.04 20.80 -12.28
CA LEU A 204 -2.04 19.45 -11.71
C LEU A 204 -1.90 18.36 -12.78
N ARG A 205 -2.71 18.42 -13.85
CA ARG A 205 -2.76 17.36 -14.87
C ARG A 205 -1.55 17.35 -15.81
N TYR A 206 -1.07 18.51 -16.23
CA TYR A 206 -0.05 18.63 -17.29
C TYR A 206 1.35 18.96 -16.77
N VAL A 207 1.48 19.42 -15.53
CA VAL A 207 2.78 19.78 -14.94
C VAL A 207 3.11 18.85 -13.79
N THR A 208 2.29 18.85 -12.74
CA THR A 208 2.58 18.12 -11.49
C THR A 208 2.50 16.61 -11.67
N LEU A 209 1.38 16.10 -12.21
CA LEU A 209 1.15 14.66 -12.31
C LEU A 209 2.22 13.95 -13.16
N PRO A 210 2.59 14.43 -14.37
CA PRO A 210 3.67 13.80 -15.15
C PRO A 210 5.03 13.84 -14.44
N GLN A 211 5.31 14.89 -13.65
CA GLN A 211 6.56 14.99 -12.90
C GLN A 211 6.65 13.97 -11.77
N VAL A 212 5.55 13.75 -11.03
CA VAL A 212 5.53 12.84 -9.89
C VAL A 212 5.15 11.41 -10.27
N ALA A 213 4.59 11.18 -11.46
CA ALA A 213 4.10 9.88 -11.92
C ALA A 213 5.13 8.74 -11.79
N PRO A 214 6.42 8.88 -12.16
CA PRO A 214 7.39 7.79 -12.01
C PRO A 214 7.56 7.38 -10.54
N ALA A 215 7.67 8.37 -9.65
CA ALA A 215 7.83 8.12 -8.22
C ALA A 215 6.54 7.59 -7.58
N LEU A 216 5.38 8.12 -7.99
CA LEU A 216 4.07 7.66 -7.53
C LEU A 216 3.81 6.22 -7.97
N LEU A 217 4.17 5.85 -9.20
CA LEU A 217 4.05 4.47 -9.68
C LEU A 217 4.97 3.53 -8.90
N SER A 218 6.22 3.93 -8.65
CA SER A 218 7.11 3.15 -7.79
C SER A 218 6.57 2.98 -6.37
N GLY A 219 6.01 4.04 -5.79
CA GLY A 219 5.37 3.99 -4.47
C GLY A 219 4.12 3.12 -4.47
N ALA A 220 3.25 3.26 -5.47
CA ALA A 220 2.02 2.48 -5.61
C ALA A 220 2.27 0.98 -5.81
N LEU A 221 3.42 0.57 -6.36
CA LEU A 221 3.78 -0.84 -6.48
C LEU A 221 4.26 -1.46 -5.16
N LEU A 222 4.71 -0.64 -4.21
CA LEU A 222 5.16 -1.10 -2.89
C LEU A 222 3.99 -1.28 -1.91
N VAL A 223 2.83 -0.72 -2.23
CA VAL A 223 1.68 -0.54 -1.35
C VAL A 223 0.49 -1.32 -1.88
#